data_AF-A0A4P9Z9C2-F1
#
_entry.id   AF-A0A4P9Z9C2-F1
#
_cell.length_a   1.000
_cell.length_b   1.000
_cell.length_c   1.000
_cell.angle_alpha   90.00
_cell.angle_beta   90.00
_cell.angle_gamma   90.00
#
_symmetry.space_group_name_H-M   'P 1'
#
loop_
_entity.id
_entity.type
_entity.pdbx_description
1 polymer ?
#
loop_
_entity_poly.entity_id
_entity_poly.type
_entity_poly.pdbx_seq_one_letter_code
_entity_poly.pdbx_strand_id
1 'polypeptide(L)'
;MTAQANYVIGVLALQGAFREHVDHLEQAVQKPDLLVHLFLFVEVRTPEQLDQCSALVIPGGESTSMSIIAERTRMLEPLLKFVREKPVWGTCAGLIMLAAEIQNARPLQKALGEMSISVARNAFGRQLELFEKPCDFSDFAPGLTSFRTIFIRAPVVSAILTADGRTLCTNTAPVKVLHALENGLVVAVRQGNKLGTSFHPELASDCSFHHWFVKEFVVGLDPRA
;
A
#
# COMPACT_ATOMS: atom_id res chain seq x y z
N MET A 1 14.06 -26.69 13.69
CA MET A 1 14.82 -25.74 12.84
C MET A 1 13.81 -25.14 11.89
N THR A 2 13.30 -23.94 12.21
CA THR A 2 12.41 -23.20 11.30
C THR A 2 13.21 -22.86 10.05
N ALA A 3 12.66 -23.18 8.87
CA ALA A 3 13.34 -22.92 7.62
C ALA A 3 13.54 -21.41 7.45
N GLN A 4 14.77 -21.00 7.15
CA GLN A 4 15.10 -19.61 6.86
C GLN A 4 14.49 -19.24 5.50
N ALA A 5 13.33 -18.60 5.52
CA ALA A 5 12.67 -18.10 4.31
C ALA A 5 13.32 -16.79 3.84
N ASN A 6 13.48 -16.68 2.52
CA ASN A 6 14.00 -15.48 1.87
C ASN A 6 12.84 -14.70 1.25
N TYR A 7 12.74 -13.42 1.60
CA TYR A 7 11.72 -12.49 1.12
C TYR A 7 12.36 -11.36 0.33
N VAL A 8 11.85 -11.12 -0.87
CA VAL A 8 12.21 -9.95 -1.67
C VAL A 8 11.04 -8.99 -1.65
N ILE A 9 11.20 -7.80 -1.07
CA ILE A 9 10.16 -6.78 -0.99
C ILE A 9 10.51 -5.67 -1.97
N GLY A 10 9.66 -5.49 -2.98
CA GLY A 10 9.79 -4.41 -3.95
C GLY A 10 9.21 -3.11 -3.42
N VAL A 11 9.80 -1.98 -3.79
CA VAL A 11 9.18 -0.65 -3.70
C VAL A 11 9.14 -0.05 -5.10
N LEU A 12 7.95 0.29 -5.60
CA LEU A 12 7.80 0.84 -6.95
C LEU A 12 8.51 2.20 -7.03
N ALA A 13 9.53 2.31 -7.89
CA ALA A 13 10.42 3.46 -7.98
C ALA A 13 10.29 4.20 -9.32
N LEU A 14 9.07 4.25 -9.86
CA LEU A 14 8.74 5.02 -11.08
C LEU A 14 8.64 6.53 -10.79
N GLN A 15 8.09 6.87 -9.62
CA GLN A 15 7.98 8.22 -9.08
C GLN A 15 7.60 8.09 -7.59
N GLY A 16 7.89 9.09 -6.76
CA GLY A 16 7.39 9.16 -5.38
C GLY A 16 8.45 8.93 -4.30
N ALA A 17 8.00 8.77 -3.06
CA ALA A 17 8.83 8.64 -1.85
C ALA A 17 9.30 7.18 -1.63
N PHE A 18 9.90 6.58 -2.66
CA PHE A 18 10.31 5.17 -2.60
C PHE A 18 11.50 4.92 -1.67
N ARG A 19 12.43 5.89 -1.53
CA ARG A 19 13.63 5.74 -0.71
C ARG A 19 13.29 5.65 0.77
N GLU A 20 12.40 6.54 1.21
CA GLU A 20 11.92 6.59 2.59
C GLU A 20 11.22 5.28 2.98
N HIS A 21 10.48 4.68 2.03
CA HIS A 21 9.90 3.35 2.24
C HIS A 21 10.96 2.25 2.36
N VAL A 22 12.01 2.24 1.53
CA VAL A 22 13.11 1.27 1.62
C VAL A 22 13.81 1.40 2.97
N ASP A 23 14.19 2.61 3.38
CA ASP A 23 14.87 2.85 4.66
C ASP A 23 14.05 2.35 5.86
N HIS A 24 12.73 2.60 5.84
CA HIS A 24 11.84 2.13 6.91
C HIS A 24 11.65 0.61 6.89
N LEU A 25 11.59 -0.01 5.71
CA LEU A 25 11.51 -1.47 5.58
C LEU A 25 12.78 -2.14 6.11
N GLU A 26 13.97 -1.60 5.78
CA GLU A 26 15.26 -2.09 6.27
C GLU A 26 15.35 -2.05 7.79
N GLN A 27 14.88 -0.96 8.40
CA GLN A 27 14.80 -0.84 9.86
C GLN A 27 13.75 -1.77 10.47
N ALA A 28 12.60 -1.92 9.82
CA ALA A 28 11.48 -2.72 10.31
C ALA A 28 11.83 -4.21 10.45
N VAL A 29 12.69 -4.73 9.59
CA VAL A 29 13.11 -6.15 9.62
C VAL A 29 14.23 -6.44 10.63
N GLN A 30 14.84 -5.41 11.24
CA GLN A 30 15.81 -5.60 12.32
C GLN A 30 15.16 -5.95 13.67
N LYS A 31 13.82 -5.99 13.74
CA LYS A 31 13.13 -6.35 14.99
C LYS A 31 13.28 -7.86 15.29
N PRO A 32 13.40 -8.25 16.57
CA PRO A 32 13.80 -9.62 16.94
C PRO A 32 12.96 -10.75 16.34
N ASP A 33 11.66 -10.53 16.14
CA ASP A 33 10.73 -11.53 15.58
C ASP A 33 10.86 -11.72 14.07
N LEU A 34 11.56 -10.82 13.36
CA LEU A 34 11.84 -10.95 11.92
C LEU A 34 13.30 -11.36 11.62
N LEU A 35 14.20 -11.32 12.59
CA LEU A 35 15.63 -11.68 12.41
C LEU A 35 15.88 -13.14 11.95
N VAL A 36 14.87 -14.00 12.08
CA VAL A 36 14.93 -15.40 11.62
C VAL A 36 14.81 -15.54 10.09
N HIS A 37 14.41 -14.48 9.40
CA HIS A 37 14.22 -14.45 7.95
C HIS A 37 15.28 -13.57 7.27
N LEU A 38 15.51 -13.80 5.98
CA LEU A 38 16.35 -12.91 5.16
C LEU A 38 15.45 -12.03 4.29
N PHE A 39 15.76 -10.73 4.28
CA PHE A 39 15.03 -9.74 3.50
C PHE A 39 15.97 -9.06 2.51
N LEU A 40 15.50 -8.92 1.28
CA LEU A 40 16.11 -8.10 0.24
C LEU A 40 15.10 -7.06 -0.22
N PHE A 41 15.56 -5.83 -0.42
CA PHE A 41 14.74 -4.73 -0.88
C PHE A 41 15.13 -4.31 -2.28
N VAL A 42 14.15 -4.14 -3.16
CA VAL A 42 14.37 -3.82 -4.56
C VAL A 42 13.60 -2.57 -4.93
N GLU A 43 14.29 -1.54 -5.40
CA GLU A 43 13.65 -0.41 -6.07
C GLU A 43 13.20 -0.83 -7.48
N VAL A 44 11.90 -1.08 -7.64
CA VAL A 44 11.32 -1.67 -8.85
C VAL A 44 11.09 -0.59 -9.90
N ARG A 45 11.81 -0.69 -11.01
CA ARG A 45 11.69 0.16 -12.21
C ARG A 45 11.42 -0.65 -13.48
N THR A 46 11.72 -1.94 -13.47
CA THR A 46 11.57 -2.84 -14.62
C THR A 46 10.78 -4.11 -14.28
N PRO A 47 10.23 -4.82 -15.28
CA PRO A 47 9.50 -6.06 -15.06
C PRO A 47 10.35 -7.15 -14.41
N GLU A 48 11.63 -7.23 -14.76
CA GLU A 48 12.57 -8.23 -14.25
C GLU A 48 12.86 -8.02 -12.75
N GLN A 49 12.86 -6.77 -12.30
CA GLN A 49 12.97 -6.44 -10.87
C GLN A 49 11.68 -6.81 -10.13
N LEU A 50 10.53 -6.56 -10.74
CA LEU A 50 9.22 -6.90 -10.16
C LEU A 50 9.04 -8.41 -10.01
N ASP A 51 9.50 -9.19 -10.98
CA ASP A 51 9.32 -10.65 -11.01
C ASP A 51 9.97 -11.35 -9.80
N GLN A 52 11.10 -10.81 -9.35
CA GLN A 52 11.85 -11.30 -8.17
C GLN A 52 11.10 -11.05 -6.85
N CYS A 53 10.16 -10.11 -6.82
CA CYS A 53 9.54 -9.64 -5.59
C CYS A 53 8.46 -10.63 -5.10
N SER A 54 8.46 -10.88 -3.79
CA SER A 54 7.43 -11.62 -3.06
C SER A 54 6.26 -10.71 -2.64
N ALA A 55 6.54 -9.43 -2.39
CA ALA A 55 5.55 -8.40 -2.09
C ALA A 55 5.97 -7.05 -2.69
N LEU A 56 5.03 -6.11 -2.82
CA LEU A 56 5.29 -4.79 -3.40
C LEU A 56 4.68 -3.68 -2.54
N VAL A 57 5.45 -2.61 -2.32
CA VAL A 57 4.95 -1.32 -1.85
C VAL A 57 4.83 -0.37 -3.04
N ILE A 58 3.66 0.24 -3.21
CA ILE A 58 3.41 1.32 -4.15
C ILE A 58 3.37 2.61 -3.34
N PRO A 59 4.40 3.48 -3.43
CA PRO A 59 4.57 4.61 -2.52
C PRO A 59 3.60 5.76 -2.82
N GLY A 60 3.62 6.75 -1.93
CA GLY A 60 3.03 8.06 -2.18
C GLY A 60 3.75 8.82 -3.30
N GLY A 61 3.08 9.82 -3.88
CA GLY A 61 3.58 10.57 -5.03
C GLY A 61 2.46 11.19 -5.86
N GLU A 62 2.63 11.22 -7.18
CA GLU A 62 1.61 11.63 -8.13
C GLU A 62 1.12 10.41 -8.93
N SER A 63 -0.09 9.96 -8.61
CA SER A 63 -0.68 8.73 -9.14
C SER A 63 -0.85 8.74 -10.67
N THR A 64 -1.12 9.89 -11.29
CA THR A 64 -1.29 10.02 -12.74
C THR A 64 0.06 9.87 -13.45
N SER A 65 1.11 10.51 -12.96
CA SER A 65 2.48 10.37 -13.43
C SER A 65 2.94 8.93 -13.31
N MET A 66 2.71 8.27 -12.17
CA MET A 66 3.06 6.86 -12.01
C MET A 66 2.35 5.97 -13.03
N SER A 67 1.04 6.15 -13.25
CA SER A 67 0.31 5.33 -14.23
C SER A 67 0.80 5.58 -15.67
N ILE A 68 1.09 6.83 -16.03
CA ILE A 68 1.61 7.18 -17.37
C ILE A 68 3.02 6.64 -17.58
N ILE A 69 3.90 6.76 -16.58
CA ILE A 69 5.25 6.21 -16.63
C ILE A 69 5.14 4.69 -16.77
N ALA A 70 4.30 4.03 -15.97
CA ALA A 70 4.15 2.58 -16.02
C ALA A 70 3.69 2.07 -17.38
N GLU A 71 2.75 2.76 -18.03
CA GLU A 71 2.33 2.43 -19.40
C GLU A 71 3.47 2.63 -20.40
N ARG A 72 4.15 3.78 -20.36
CA ARG A 72 5.25 4.09 -21.30
C ARG A 72 6.46 3.17 -21.15
N THR A 73 6.72 2.66 -19.95
CA THR A 73 7.82 1.74 -19.66
C THR A 73 7.42 0.26 -19.75
N ARG A 74 6.19 -0.05 -20.20
CA ARG A 74 5.65 -1.43 -20.27
C ARG A 74 5.62 -2.14 -18.91
N MET A 75 5.52 -1.37 -17.83
CA MET A 75 5.38 -1.84 -16.45
C MET A 75 3.93 -2.08 -16.05
N LEU A 76 2.96 -1.48 -16.75
CA LEU A 76 1.55 -1.54 -16.38
C LEU A 76 1.01 -2.98 -16.34
N GLU A 77 1.22 -3.77 -17.40
CA GLU A 77 0.75 -5.16 -17.48
C GLU A 77 1.43 -6.07 -16.43
N PRO A 78 2.76 -6.02 -16.22
CA PRO A 78 3.41 -6.70 -15.11
C PRO A 78 2.84 -6.32 -13.74
N LEU A 79 2.55 -5.04 -13.50
CA LEU A 79 1.95 -4.58 -12.24
C LEU A 79 0.53 -5.16 -12.07
N LEU A 80 -0.30 -5.09 -13.10
CA LEU A 80 -1.66 -5.67 -13.09
C LEU A 80 -1.64 -7.16 -12.74
N LYS A 81 -0.69 -7.92 -13.30
CA LYS A 81 -0.52 -9.32 -12.94
C LYS A 81 -0.08 -9.48 -11.47
N PHE A 82 0.95 -8.74 -11.07
CA PHE A 82 1.51 -8.83 -9.72
C PHE A 82 0.46 -8.53 -8.65
N VAL A 83 -0.32 -7.45 -8.81
CA VAL A 83 -1.31 -7.02 -7.82
C VAL A 83 -2.48 -7.99 -7.66
N ARG A 84 -2.73 -8.87 -8.64
CA ARG A 84 -3.77 -9.91 -8.52
C ARG A 84 -3.33 -11.01 -7.56
N GLU A 85 -2.08 -11.43 -7.69
CA GLU A 85 -1.55 -12.64 -7.08
C GLU A 85 -0.88 -12.36 -5.72
N LYS A 86 -0.03 -11.34 -5.66
CA LYS A 86 0.92 -11.16 -4.55
C LYS A 86 0.48 -10.06 -3.57
N PRO A 87 1.01 -10.06 -2.33
CA PRO A 87 0.75 -9.00 -1.36
C PRO A 87 1.22 -7.64 -1.87
N VAL A 88 0.36 -6.63 -1.72
CA VAL A 88 0.66 -5.26 -2.15
C VAL A 88 0.16 -4.25 -1.12
N TRP A 89 1.01 -3.27 -0.83
CA TRP A 89 0.67 -2.12 0.01
C TRP A 89 0.73 -0.83 -0.81
N GLY A 90 -0.41 -0.16 -0.97
CA GLY A 90 -0.48 1.16 -1.58
C GLY A 90 -0.59 2.26 -0.52
N THR A 91 0.38 3.18 -0.48
CA THR A 91 0.34 4.39 0.36
C THR A 91 -0.01 5.62 -0.45
N CYS A 92 -0.96 6.43 0.01
CA CYS A 92 -1.41 7.66 -0.64
C CYS A 92 -1.70 7.46 -2.15
N ALA A 93 -0.78 7.84 -3.04
CA ALA A 93 -0.91 7.60 -4.47
C ALA A 93 -1.02 6.11 -4.84
N GLY A 94 -0.36 5.21 -4.11
CA GLY A 94 -0.53 3.78 -4.25
C GLY A 94 -1.94 3.29 -3.88
N LEU A 95 -2.58 3.88 -2.86
CA LEU A 95 -3.99 3.58 -2.55
C LEU A 95 -4.90 3.97 -3.72
N ILE A 96 -4.67 5.13 -4.35
CA ILE A 96 -5.40 5.55 -5.55
C ILE A 96 -5.21 4.53 -6.68
N MET A 97 -3.99 4.05 -6.89
CA MET A 97 -3.71 3.07 -7.95
C MET A 97 -4.39 1.72 -7.69
N LEU A 98 -4.52 1.27 -6.44
CA LEU A 98 -5.16 -0.01 -6.11
C LEU A 98 -6.69 0.03 -6.21
N ALA A 99 -7.31 1.19 -6.13
CA ALA A 99 -8.76 1.35 -6.15
C ALA A 99 -9.37 0.95 -7.51
N ALA A 100 -10.48 0.22 -7.48
CA ALA A 100 -11.27 -0.11 -8.67
C ALA A 100 -11.89 1.13 -9.31
N GLU A 101 -12.26 2.13 -8.50
CA GLU A 101 -12.78 3.41 -8.98
C GLU A 101 -12.00 4.59 -8.41
N ILE A 102 -11.68 5.56 -9.28
CA ILE A 102 -10.99 6.79 -8.90
C ILE A 102 -11.92 7.98 -9.18
N GLN A 103 -12.39 8.65 -8.13
CA GLN A 103 -13.14 9.89 -8.29
C GLN A 103 -12.17 11.04 -8.60
N ASN A 104 -12.57 11.92 -9.53
CA ASN A 104 -11.73 13.02 -10.03
C ASN A 104 -10.41 12.52 -10.66
N ALA A 105 -10.46 11.37 -11.35
CA ALA A 105 -9.35 10.84 -12.14
C ALA A 105 -8.86 11.89 -13.16
N ARG A 106 -7.54 11.96 -13.38
CA ARG A 106 -7.01 12.77 -14.48
C ARG A 106 -7.15 12.03 -15.81
N PRO A 107 -7.15 12.74 -16.95
CA PRO A 107 -7.00 12.12 -18.25
C PRO A 107 -5.81 11.16 -18.28
N LEU A 108 -5.99 9.99 -18.91
CA LEU A 108 -4.98 8.93 -19.06
C LEU A 108 -4.56 8.23 -17.76
N GLN A 109 -5.14 8.59 -16.61
CA GLN A 109 -4.85 7.87 -15.37
C GLN A 109 -5.46 6.46 -15.43
N LYS A 110 -4.63 5.45 -15.20
CA LYS A 110 -5.05 4.05 -15.14
C LYS A 110 -4.93 3.53 -13.71
N ALA A 111 -5.97 2.84 -13.26
CA ALA A 111 -5.95 2.08 -12.02
C ALA A 111 -5.36 0.69 -12.26
N LEU A 112 -4.73 0.13 -11.22
CA LEU A 112 -4.46 -1.30 -11.12
C LEU A 112 -5.71 -2.06 -10.66
N GLY A 113 -6.55 -1.42 -9.84
CA GLY A 113 -7.93 -1.81 -9.65
C GLY A 113 -8.17 -3.15 -8.95
N GLU A 114 -7.30 -3.58 -8.03
CA GLU A 114 -7.46 -4.84 -7.29
C GLU A 114 -7.99 -4.67 -5.85
N MET A 115 -8.57 -3.50 -5.56
CA MET A 115 -9.39 -3.27 -4.37
C MET A 115 -10.77 -2.73 -4.76
N SER A 116 -11.85 -3.39 -4.30
CA SER A 116 -13.27 -3.04 -4.49
C SER A 116 -13.66 -1.80 -3.67
N ILE A 117 -12.99 -0.69 -3.95
CA ILE A 117 -13.19 0.60 -3.28
C ILE A 117 -13.21 1.71 -4.32
N SER A 118 -13.97 2.75 -4.01
CA SER A 118 -13.89 4.04 -4.68
C SER A 118 -12.99 4.96 -3.85
N VAL A 119 -12.03 5.62 -4.51
CA VAL A 119 -11.10 6.53 -3.85
C VAL A 119 -11.23 7.93 -4.45
N ALA A 120 -11.46 8.91 -3.57
CA ALA A 120 -11.47 10.32 -3.95
C ALA A 120 -10.09 10.95 -3.73
N ARG A 121 -9.56 11.57 -4.78
CA ARG A 121 -8.28 12.27 -4.74
C ARG A 121 -8.42 13.59 -3.97
N ASN A 122 -7.43 13.91 -3.13
CA ASN A 122 -7.31 15.20 -2.43
C ASN A 122 -8.59 15.61 -1.66
N ALA A 123 -9.21 14.66 -0.95
CA ALA A 123 -10.56 14.85 -0.43
C ALA A 123 -10.66 15.68 0.87
N PHE A 124 -9.53 15.97 1.53
CA PHE A 124 -9.50 16.80 2.75
C PHE A 124 -9.70 18.30 2.49
N GLY A 125 -9.87 18.71 1.22
CA GLY A 125 -10.09 20.10 0.81
C GLY A 125 -8.81 20.93 0.72
N ARG A 126 -8.90 22.13 0.12
CA ARG A 126 -7.74 23.01 -0.13
C ARG A 126 -7.07 23.56 1.13
N GLN A 127 -7.75 23.52 2.28
CA GLN A 127 -7.26 24.08 3.54
C GLN A 127 -6.42 23.08 4.35
N LEU A 128 -6.49 21.78 4.04
CA LEU A 128 -5.77 20.70 4.73
C LEU A 128 -4.88 19.93 3.75
N GLU A 129 -3.96 20.65 3.08
CA GLU A 129 -3.00 20.04 2.17
C GLU A 129 -1.91 19.22 2.91
N LEU A 130 -1.67 19.53 4.18
CA LEU A 130 -0.78 18.81 5.07
C LEU A 130 -1.33 18.87 6.50
N PHE A 131 -1.48 17.72 7.14
CA PHE A 131 -1.71 17.64 8.58
C PHE A 131 -1.15 16.33 9.15
N GLU A 132 -0.93 16.32 10.45
CA GLU A 132 -0.48 15.15 11.19
C GLU A 132 -1.37 14.91 12.40
N LYS A 133 -1.55 13.65 12.76
CA LYS A 133 -2.29 13.25 13.96
C LYS A 133 -1.74 11.92 14.50
N PRO A 134 -1.58 11.75 15.82
CA PRO A 134 -1.38 10.42 16.40
C PRO A 134 -2.66 9.58 16.23
N CYS A 135 -2.55 8.43 15.58
CA CYS A 135 -3.66 7.49 15.42
C CYS A 135 -3.39 6.20 16.20
N ASP A 136 -4.44 5.66 16.79
CA ASP A 136 -4.43 4.33 17.39
C ASP A 136 -4.82 3.29 16.33
N PHE A 137 -3.90 2.37 16.07
CA PHE A 137 -4.06 1.25 15.12
C PHE A 137 -4.02 -0.10 15.84
N SER A 138 -4.07 -0.13 17.17
CA SER A 138 -3.91 -1.34 17.98
C SER A 138 -4.97 -2.41 17.72
N ASP A 139 -6.15 -2.02 17.23
CA ASP A 139 -7.23 -2.94 16.83
C ASP A 139 -6.82 -3.93 15.72
N PHE A 140 -5.90 -3.54 14.83
CA PHE A 140 -5.43 -4.39 13.73
C PHE A 140 -3.91 -4.59 13.70
N ALA A 141 -3.17 -3.72 14.39
CA ALA A 141 -1.72 -3.75 14.53
C ALA A 141 -1.35 -3.63 16.01
N PRO A 142 -1.37 -4.74 16.76
CA PRO A 142 -1.11 -4.72 18.20
C PRO A 142 0.18 -3.97 18.55
N GLY A 143 0.09 -3.04 19.51
CA GLY A 143 1.21 -2.20 19.96
C GLY A 143 1.36 -0.85 19.24
N LEU A 144 0.62 -0.60 18.16
CA LEU A 144 0.60 0.72 17.49
C LEU A 144 -0.51 1.62 18.06
N THR A 145 -0.40 1.99 19.34
CA THR A 145 -1.45 2.74 20.05
C THR A 145 -1.45 4.25 19.80
N SER A 146 -0.37 4.81 19.25
CA SER A 146 -0.24 6.24 18.97
C SER A 146 0.80 6.50 17.87
N PHE A 147 0.51 6.02 16.67
CA PHE A 147 1.40 6.18 15.52
C PHE A 147 1.27 7.59 14.91
N ARG A 148 2.41 8.27 14.70
CA ARG A 148 2.44 9.60 14.06
C ARG A 148 2.01 9.46 12.60
N THR A 149 0.77 9.85 12.30
CA THR A 149 0.15 9.66 10.99
C THR A 149 0.16 10.95 10.21
N ILE A 150 0.82 10.96 9.05
CA ILE A 150 1.04 12.16 8.24
C ILE A 150 0.21 12.08 6.96
N PHE A 151 -0.59 13.11 6.71
CA PHE A 151 -1.47 13.20 5.55
C PHE A 151 -1.03 14.37 4.68
N ILE A 152 -0.63 14.10 3.44
CA ILE A 152 -0.22 15.12 2.46
C ILE A 152 -1.09 14.96 1.24
N ARG A 153 -1.98 15.93 1.01
CA ARG A 153 -3.00 15.91 -0.07
C ARG A 153 -3.68 14.54 -0.15
N ALA A 154 -3.97 13.96 1.01
CA ALA A 154 -4.30 12.56 1.12
C ALA A 154 -5.60 12.21 0.36
N PRO A 155 -5.65 11.05 -0.32
CA PRO A 155 -6.90 10.51 -0.81
C PRO A 155 -7.74 9.96 0.34
N VAL A 156 -9.03 9.72 0.11
CA VAL A 156 -9.90 8.99 1.05
C VAL A 156 -10.65 7.90 0.33
N VAL A 157 -10.93 6.81 1.04
CA VAL A 157 -11.86 5.78 0.55
C VAL A 157 -13.28 6.32 0.71
N SER A 158 -13.91 6.67 -0.41
CA SER A 158 -15.23 7.30 -0.44
C SER A 158 -16.37 6.29 -0.44
N ALA A 159 -16.13 5.07 -0.92
CA ALA A 159 -17.10 3.98 -0.88
C ALA A 159 -16.41 2.61 -0.90
N ILE A 160 -17.04 1.63 -0.24
CA ILE A 160 -16.76 0.22 -0.47
C ILE A 160 -17.71 -0.24 -1.57
N LEU A 161 -17.17 -0.85 -2.60
CA LEU A 161 -17.95 -1.30 -3.75
C LEU A 161 -18.40 -2.73 -3.50
N THR A 162 -19.70 -2.92 -3.29
CA THR A 162 -20.30 -4.25 -3.26
C THR A 162 -20.57 -4.70 -4.70
N ALA A 163 -20.22 -5.95 -5.02
CA ALA A 163 -20.50 -6.50 -6.33
C ALA A 163 -22.02 -6.70 -6.47
N ASP A 164 -22.72 -5.74 -7.08
CA ASP A 164 -24.12 -5.88 -7.52
C ASP A 164 -24.20 -6.80 -8.77
N GLY A 165 -23.56 -7.97 -8.69
CA GLY A 165 -23.37 -8.89 -9.81
C GLY A 165 -22.33 -8.45 -10.85
N ARG A 166 -21.59 -7.36 -10.61
CA ARG A 166 -20.47 -6.91 -11.45
C ARG A 166 -19.14 -7.12 -10.73
N THR A 167 -18.28 -7.95 -11.30
CA THR A 167 -16.90 -8.11 -10.83
C THR A 167 -16.11 -6.86 -11.23
N LEU A 168 -15.86 -5.94 -10.29
CA LEU A 168 -15.08 -4.72 -10.51
C LEU A 168 -13.56 -4.98 -10.40
N CYS A 169 -13.16 -6.05 -9.72
CA CYS A 169 -11.78 -6.52 -9.63
C CYS A 169 -11.75 -8.04 -9.45
N THR A 170 -10.60 -8.68 -9.70
CA THR A 170 -10.47 -10.14 -9.56
C THR A 170 -10.42 -10.60 -8.10
N ASN A 171 -10.09 -9.70 -7.19
CA ASN A 171 -10.06 -9.95 -5.74
C ASN A 171 -11.47 -10.13 -5.16
N THR A 172 -11.79 -11.35 -4.70
CA THR A 172 -13.10 -11.71 -4.13
C THR A 172 -13.16 -11.62 -2.61
N ALA A 173 -12.02 -11.33 -1.94
CA ALA A 173 -12.01 -11.16 -0.50
C ALA A 173 -12.86 -9.95 -0.08
N PRO A 174 -13.51 -9.97 1.10
CA PRO A 174 -14.25 -8.82 1.58
C PRO A 174 -13.30 -7.66 1.92
N VAL A 175 -13.72 -6.44 1.61
CA VAL A 175 -13.04 -5.22 2.06
C VAL A 175 -13.28 -5.06 3.56
N LYS A 176 -12.21 -4.93 4.32
CA LYS A 176 -12.22 -4.59 5.75
C LYS A 176 -11.73 -3.16 5.92
N VAL A 177 -12.51 -2.33 6.58
CA VAL A 177 -12.06 -1.02 7.08
C VAL A 177 -11.18 -1.29 8.29
N LEU A 178 -9.91 -0.87 8.20
CA LEU A 178 -8.96 -0.99 9.31
C LEU A 178 -8.99 0.25 10.19
N HIS A 179 -9.13 1.43 9.59
CA HIS A 179 -9.20 2.68 10.34
C HIS A 179 -10.01 3.75 9.62
N ALA A 180 -10.84 4.46 10.39
CA ALA A 180 -11.52 5.68 9.99
C ALA A 180 -11.21 6.78 10.99
N LEU A 181 -11.05 8.00 10.50
CA LEU A 181 -10.88 9.18 11.34
C LEU A 181 -12.21 9.52 12.05
N GLU A 182 -12.15 10.38 13.08
CA GLU A 182 -13.31 10.82 13.87
C GLU A 182 -14.43 11.43 13.02
N ASN A 183 -14.10 12.03 11.87
CA ASN A 183 -15.06 12.58 10.93
C ASN A 183 -15.63 11.53 9.94
N GLY A 184 -15.35 10.24 10.15
CA GLY A 184 -15.82 9.13 9.34
C GLY A 184 -15.00 8.86 8.07
N LEU A 185 -13.95 9.63 7.79
CA LEU A 185 -13.11 9.41 6.61
C LEU A 185 -12.28 8.13 6.77
N VAL A 186 -12.49 7.17 5.88
CA VAL A 186 -11.75 5.91 5.87
C VAL A 186 -10.36 6.12 5.27
N VAL A 187 -9.34 5.78 6.06
CA VAL A 187 -7.92 6.06 5.75
C VAL A 187 -7.02 4.82 5.77
N ALA A 188 -7.51 3.68 6.23
CA ALA A 188 -6.83 2.40 6.09
C ALA A 188 -7.83 1.28 5.80
N VAL A 189 -7.53 0.47 4.79
CA VAL A 189 -8.38 -0.64 4.32
C VAL A 189 -7.53 -1.85 3.95
N ARG A 190 -8.12 -3.05 4.09
CA ARG A 190 -7.55 -4.32 3.65
C ARG A 190 -8.54 -5.07 2.79
N GLN A 191 -8.06 -5.71 1.73
CA GLN A 191 -8.85 -6.68 0.97
C GLN A 191 -7.98 -7.88 0.60
N GLY A 192 -8.15 -8.99 1.32
CA GLY A 192 -7.26 -10.15 1.19
C GLY A 192 -5.82 -9.80 1.57
N ASN A 193 -4.90 -9.95 0.62
CA ASN A 193 -3.48 -9.60 0.73
C ASN A 193 -3.15 -8.18 0.25
N LYS A 194 -4.15 -7.33 0.02
CA LYS A 194 -3.97 -5.93 -0.40
C LYS A 194 -4.21 -5.02 0.79
N LEU A 195 -3.28 -4.09 1.00
CA LEU A 195 -3.35 -3.05 2.03
C LEU A 195 -3.36 -1.69 1.34
N GLY A 196 -4.28 -0.81 1.75
CA GLY A 196 -4.37 0.55 1.25
C GLY A 196 -4.41 1.54 2.40
N THR A 197 -3.52 2.54 2.39
CA THR A 197 -3.47 3.60 3.41
C THR A 197 -3.42 4.98 2.77
N SER A 198 -4.19 5.93 3.30
CA SER A 198 -4.23 7.32 2.82
C SER A 198 -3.06 8.18 3.27
N PHE A 199 -2.37 7.76 4.32
CA PHE A 199 -1.27 8.47 4.96
C PHE A 199 0.10 7.97 4.50
N HIS A 200 1.14 8.68 4.95
CA HIS A 200 2.55 8.48 4.63
C HIS A 200 3.33 7.97 5.85
N PRO A 201 3.27 6.66 6.16
CA PRO A 201 4.01 6.10 7.29
C PRO A 201 5.53 6.17 7.08
N GLU A 202 6.01 6.28 5.85
CA GLU A 202 7.43 6.48 5.49
C GLU A 202 7.98 7.84 5.92
N LEU A 203 7.12 8.78 6.29
CA LEU A 203 7.51 10.10 6.82
C LEU A 203 7.44 10.16 8.34
N ALA A 204 6.99 9.08 9.00
CA ALA A 204 7.04 8.96 10.44
C ALA A 204 8.50 8.78 10.91
N SER A 205 8.74 9.00 12.19
CA SER A 205 10.07 8.74 12.79
C SER A 205 10.24 7.29 13.24
N ASP A 206 9.18 6.49 13.20
CA ASP A 206 9.19 5.09 13.62
C ASP A 206 8.69 4.17 12.50
N CYS A 207 9.31 3.00 12.37
CA CYS A 207 9.00 2.01 11.33
C CYS A 207 8.01 0.93 11.79
N SER A 208 7.23 1.18 12.85
CA SER A 208 6.36 0.15 13.44
C SER A 208 5.24 -0.27 12.49
N PHE A 209 4.75 0.64 11.65
CA PHE A 209 3.75 0.31 10.63
C PHE A 209 4.33 -0.58 9.52
N HIS A 210 5.55 -0.30 9.05
CA HIS A 210 6.26 -1.14 8.09
C HIS A 210 6.58 -2.51 8.68
N HIS A 211 6.98 -2.57 9.95
CA HIS A 211 7.20 -3.81 10.67
C HIS A 211 5.92 -4.67 10.72
N TRP A 212 4.79 -4.05 11.08
CA TRP A 212 3.50 -4.73 11.05
C TRP A 212 3.13 -5.21 9.64
N PHE A 213 3.35 -4.40 8.61
CA PHE A 213 3.12 -4.80 7.22
C PHE A 213 3.95 -6.02 6.83
N VAL A 214 5.27 -6.02 7.11
CA VAL A 214 6.14 -7.16 6.78
C VAL A 214 5.66 -8.42 7.50
N LYS A 215 5.37 -8.31 8.79
CA LYS A 215 4.90 -9.43 9.60
C LYS A 215 3.58 -10.00 9.08
N GLU A 216 2.59 -9.16 8.85
CA GLU A 216 1.23 -9.63 8.54
C GLU A 216 0.97 -9.91 7.07
N PHE A 217 1.63 -9.22 6.15
CA PHE A 217 1.35 -9.33 4.72
C PHE A 217 2.44 -10.05 3.95
N VAL A 218 3.67 -10.05 4.45
CA VAL A 218 4.80 -10.71 3.76
C VAL A 218 5.08 -12.07 4.39
N VAL A 219 5.32 -12.12 5.69
CA VAL A 219 5.60 -13.38 6.40
C VAL A 219 4.31 -14.15 6.69
N GLY A 220 3.32 -13.49 7.30
CA GLY A 220 2.07 -14.13 7.76
C GLY A 220 1.16 -14.64 6.65
N LEU A 221 1.38 -14.23 5.40
CA LEU A 221 0.66 -14.73 4.22
C LEU A 221 1.51 -15.65 3.34
N ASP A 222 2.79 -15.89 3.69
CA ASP A 222 3.62 -16.83 2.93
C ASP A 222 3.11 -18.26 3.20
N PRO A 223 2.67 -19.01 2.17
CA PRO A 223 2.28 -20.40 2.36
C PRO A 223 3.43 -21.31 2.81
N ARG A 224 4.68 -20.81 2.84
CA ARG A 224 5.89 -21.50 3.30
C ARG A 224 6.26 -21.17 4.75
N ALA A 225 5.62 -20.18 5.38
CA ALA A 225 5.91 -19.74 6.75
C ALA A 225 5.46 -20.75 7.81
#